data_AF-A0A1Q8TQC8-F1
#
_entry.id   AF-A0A1Q8TQC8-F1
#
_cell.length_a   1.000
_cell.length_b   1.000
_cell.length_c   1.000
_cell.angle_alpha   90.00
_cell.angle_beta   90.00
_cell.angle_gamma   90.00
#
_symmetry.space_group_name_H-M   'P 1'
#
loop_
_entity.id
_entity.type
_entity.pdbx_description
1 polymer ?
#
loop_
_entity_poly.entity_id
_entity_poly.type
_entity_poly.pdbx_seq_one_letter_code
_entity_poly.pdbx_strand_id
1 'polypeptide(L)'
;MDLTPYFRAEGAGSVRLTGSRCPACGTHHFPARIVCASCSDRSPEPATLSGRGRVRVRTRVEAAPWGFDEPIDVAVVELAEGPTVFALLAGPAEAGTEVLAVPHPVRAGAPGFAFRSVA
;
A
#
# COMPACT_ATOMS: atom_id res chain seq x y z
N MET A 1 6.69 1.85 -14.24
CA MET A 1 5.49 2.36 -13.56
C MET A 1 6.01 3.18 -12.40
N ASP A 2 5.84 4.50 -12.46
CA ASP A 2 6.24 5.40 -11.39
C ASP A 2 5.11 5.46 -10.35
N LEU A 3 5.40 5.06 -9.11
CA LEU A 3 4.42 5.07 -8.02
C LEU A 3 4.50 6.32 -7.15
N THR A 4 5.42 7.25 -7.44
CA THR A 4 5.66 8.45 -6.63
C THR A 4 4.40 9.28 -6.32
N PRO A 5 3.37 9.39 -7.19
CA PRO A 5 2.13 10.09 -6.83
C PRO A 5 1.36 9.44 -5.66
N TYR A 6 1.55 8.15 -5.42
CA TYR A 6 0.79 7.36 -4.44
C TYR A 6 1.45 7.30 -3.07
N PHE A 7 2.68 7.78 -2.93
CA PHE A 7 3.39 7.64 -1.67
C PHE A 7 4.47 8.71 -1.46
N ARG A 8 4.85 8.91 -0.21
CA ARG A 8 5.99 9.73 0.21
C ARG A 8 6.86 8.92 1.16
N ALA A 9 8.13 8.76 0.81
CA ALA A 9 9.11 8.18 1.72
C ALA A 9 9.46 9.16 2.84
N GLU A 10 9.50 8.66 4.08
CA GLU A 10 10.03 9.35 5.25
C GLU A 10 11.37 8.73 5.61
N GLY A 11 12.43 9.20 4.92
CA GLY A 11 13.76 8.60 5.02
C GLY A 11 13.77 7.14 4.52
N ALA A 12 14.58 6.29 5.15
CA ALA A 12 14.69 4.87 4.80
C ALA A 12 13.70 3.95 5.56
N GLY A 13 12.98 4.49 6.56
CA GLY A 13 12.28 3.67 7.55
C GLY A 13 10.78 3.49 7.34
N SER A 14 10.11 4.41 6.65
CA SER A 14 8.66 4.34 6.45
C SER A 14 8.18 5.09 5.22
N VAL A 15 6.98 4.73 4.77
CA VAL A 15 6.28 5.37 3.68
C VAL A 15 4.89 5.82 4.16
N ARG A 16 4.53 7.04 3.81
CA ARG A 16 3.15 7.52 3.89
C ARG A 16 2.46 7.33 2.55
N LEU A 17 1.21 6.91 2.57
CA LEU A 17 0.43 6.69 1.35
C LEU A 17 -0.48 7.88 1.06
N THR A 18 -0.55 8.29 -0.20
CA THR A 18 -1.37 9.41 -0.67
C THR A 18 -2.77 8.89 -1.03
N GLY A 19 -3.74 9.21 -0.18
CA GLY A 19 -5.14 8.81 -0.33
C GLY A 19 -6.09 10.01 -0.33
N SER A 20 -7.37 9.73 -0.13
CA SER A 20 -8.37 10.75 0.17
C SER A 20 -9.30 10.31 1.31
N ARG A 21 -9.92 11.26 1.99
CA ARG A 21 -10.95 11.04 3.01
C ARG A 21 -12.21 11.77 2.62
N CYS A 22 -13.35 11.07 2.63
CA CYS A 22 -14.63 11.72 2.38
C CYS A 22 -15.08 12.50 3.63
N PRO A 23 -15.35 13.82 3.53
CA PRO A 23 -15.84 14.58 4.68
C PRO A 23 -17.27 14.19 5.06
N ALA A 24 -18.08 13.72 4.11
CA ALA A 24 -19.48 13.37 4.33
C ALA A 24 -19.68 12.07 5.12
N CYS A 25 -18.86 11.03 4.90
CA CYS A 25 -19.01 9.73 5.56
C CYS A 25 -17.77 9.27 6.35
N GLY A 26 -16.65 9.99 6.26
CA GLY A 26 -15.41 9.68 6.95
C GLY A 26 -14.56 8.57 6.33
N THR A 27 -15.03 7.90 5.28
CA THR A 27 -14.32 6.80 4.61
C THR A 27 -13.01 7.27 3.98
N HIS A 28 -11.92 6.55 4.26
CA HIS A 28 -10.63 6.73 3.58
C HIS A 28 -10.59 5.91 2.28
N HIS A 29 -9.79 6.38 1.32
CA HIS A 29 -9.58 5.74 0.04
C HIS A 29 -8.10 5.72 -0.31
N PHE A 30 -7.67 4.59 -0.87
CA PHE A 30 -6.39 4.45 -1.54
C PHE A 30 -6.58 3.65 -2.84
N PRO A 31 -6.05 4.15 -3.99
CA PRO A 31 -5.50 5.49 -4.20
C PRO A 31 -6.51 6.61 -3.93
N ALA A 32 -6.03 7.86 -3.91
CA ALA A 32 -6.89 9.04 -3.78
C ALA A 32 -8.00 9.06 -4.86
N ARG A 33 -9.21 9.46 -4.46
CA ARG A 33 -10.39 9.54 -5.32
C ARG A 33 -11.04 10.91 -5.23
N ILE A 34 -11.62 11.36 -6.35
CA ILE A 34 -12.46 12.57 -6.46
C ILE A 34 -13.96 12.29 -6.25
N VAL A 35 -14.37 11.02 -6.22
CA VAL A 35 -15.74 10.60 -5.88
C VAL A 35 -15.66 9.48 -4.85
N CYS A 36 -16.39 9.61 -3.74
CA CYS A 36 -16.43 8.64 -2.68
C CYS A 36 -17.09 7.34 -3.18
N ALA A 37 -16.39 6.22 -3.05
CA ALA A 37 -16.92 4.91 -3.42
C ALA A 37 -17.98 4.38 -2.44
N SER A 38 -18.11 5.00 -1.25
CA SER A 38 -19.02 4.57 -0.19
C SER A 38 -20.36 5.29 -0.21
N CYS A 39 -20.38 6.60 -0.50
CA CYS A 39 -21.60 7.42 -0.46
C CYS A 39 -21.82 8.29 -1.71
N SER A 40 -20.96 8.18 -2.73
CA SER A 40 -21.04 8.94 -3.99
C SER A 40 -20.86 10.45 -3.87
N ASP A 41 -20.48 10.96 -2.70
CA ASP A 41 -20.08 12.35 -2.52
C ASP A 41 -18.90 12.72 -3.45
N ARG A 42 -18.93 13.92 -4.04
CA ARG A 42 -17.96 14.38 -5.04
C ARG A 42 -16.90 15.34 -4.48
N SER A 43 -16.78 15.40 -3.16
CA SER A 43 -15.83 16.23 -2.44
C SER A 43 -14.88 15.47 -1.48
N PRO A 44 -14.37 14.25 -1.77
CA PRO A 44 -13.28 13.70 -0.96
C PRO A 44 -12.05 14.59 -1.01
N GLU A 45 -11.42 14.78 0.16
CA GLU A 45 -10.26 15.65 0.34
C GLU A 45 -8.97 14.82 0.41
N PRO A 46 -7.80 15.35 0.00
CA PRO A 46 -6.52 14.66 0.13
C PRO A 46 -6.26 14.22 1.57
N ALA A 47 -5.78 12.99 1.75
CA ALA A 47 -5.45 12.43 3.06
C ALA A 47 -4.12 11.68 3.01
N THR A 48 -3.35 11.77 4.08
CA THR A 48 -2.12 10.99 4.26
C THR A 48 -2.42 9.78 5.13
N LEU A 49 -2.20 8.58 4.59
CA LEU A 49 -2.35 7.33 5.34
C LEU A 49 -1.00 6.91 5.92
N SER A 50 -1.04 6.32 7.11
CA SER A 50 0.13 5.99 7.93
C SER A 50 1.07 4.98 7.27
N GLY A 51 0.58 4.17 6.33
CA GLY A 51 1.31 3.04 5.76
C GLY A 51 1.38 1.83 6.69
N ARG A 52 0.69 1.86 7.84
CA ARG A 52 0.53 0.70 8.72
C ARG A 52 -0.61 -0.17 8.21
N GLY A 53 -0.50 -1.48 8.38
CA GLY A 53 -1.58 -2.38 8.03
C GLY A 53 -1.39 -3.78 8.58
N ARG A 54 -2.31 -4.66 8.20
CA ARG A 54 -2.30 -6.08 8.55
C ARG A 54 -2.51 -6.92 7.30
N VAL A 55 -1.69 -7.95 7.13
CA VAL A 55 -1.81 -8.88 6.00
C VAL A 55 -3.13 -9.64 6.11
N ARG A 56 -3.98 -9.57 5.08
CA ARG A 56 -5.22 -10.34 4.97
C ARG A 56 -4.97 -11.70 4.33
N VAL A 57 -4.23 -11.71 3.23
CA VAL A 57 -3.82 -12.91 2.50
C VAL A 57 -2.51 -12.62 1.77
N ARG A 58 -1.67 -13.65 1.60
CA ARG A 58 -0.41 -13.59 0.86
C ARG A 58 -0.30 -14.74 -0.12
N THR A 59 0.48 -14.54 -1.17
CA THR A 59 0.88 -15.60 -2.08
C THR A 59 2.31 -15.35 -2.57
N ARG A 60 2.98 -16.43 -2.96
CA ARG A 60 4.31 -16.41 -3.55
C ARG A 60 4.18 -16.68 -5.04
N VAL A 61 4.78 -15.81 -5.84
CA VAL A 61 4.86 -15.98 -7.29
C VAL A 61 6.24 -16.55 -7.58
N GLU A 62 6.29 -17.86 -7.83
CA GLU A 62 7.55 -18.55 -8.12
C GLU A 62 8.14 -18.11 -9.46
N ALA A 63 7.29 -17.97 -10.50
CA ALA A 63 7.67 -17.52 -11.82
C ALA A 63 7.20 -16.08 -12.07
N ALA A 64 8.00 -15.10 -11.64
CA ALA A 64 7.63 -13.70 -11.69
C ALA A 64 7.65 -13.15 -13.14
N PRO A 65 6.79 -12.17 -13.49
CA PRO A 65 6.88 -11.49 -14.76
C PRO A 65 8.22 -10.75 -14.92
N TRP A 66 8.64 -10.53 -16.17
CA TRP A 66 9.87 -9.79 -16.47
C TRP A 66 9.94 -8.43 -15.76
N GLY A 67 11.11 -8.12 -15.17
CA GLY A 67 11.38 -6.87 -14.47
C GLY A 67 11.07 -6.87 -12.96
N PHE A 68 10.61 -8.00 -12.42
CA PHE A 68 10.57 -8.26 -10.98
C PHE A 68 11.70 -9.20 -10.58
N ASP A 69 12.04 -9.19 -9.29
CA ASP A 69 12.84 -10.26 -8.71
C ASP A 69 12.08 -11.59 -8.79
N GLU A 70 12.79 -12.71 -8.74
CA GLU A 70 12.18 -14.04 -8.78
C GLU A 70 12.79 -14.90 -7.67
N PRO A 71 11.98 -15.42 -6.73
CA PRO A 71 10.52 -15.25 -6.59
C PRO A 71 10.13 -13.95 -5.88
N ILE A 72 8.85 -13.55 -5.99
CA ILE A 72 8.26 -12.44 -5.21
C ILE A 72 7.15 -12.93 -4.30
N ASP A 73 7.06 -12.31 -3.13
CA ASP A 73 5.91 -12.44 -2.23
C ASP A 73 5.02 -11.20 -2.38
N VAL A 74 3.72 -11.42 -2.54
CA VAL A 74 2.69 -10.37 -2.64
C VAL A 74 1.59 -10.61 -1.63
N ALA A 75 0.93 -9.52 -1.22
CA ALA A 75 -0.13 -9.57 -0.24
C ALA A 75 -1.25 -8.58 -0.54
N VAL A 76 -2.44 -8.91 -0.02
CA VAL A 76 -3.49 -7.94 0.24
C VAL A 76 -3.33 -7.49 1.69
N VAL A 77 -3.03 -6.20 1.88
CA VAL A 77 -2.85 -5.58 3.19
C VAL A 77 -4.04 -4.66 3.45
N GLU A 78 -4.73 -4.86 4.57
CA GLU A 78 -5.68 -3.87 5.07
C GLU A 78 -4.93 -2.80 5.85
N LEU A 79 -5.03 -1.55 5.41
CA LEU A 79 -4.44 -0.42 6.08
C LEU A 79 -5.18 -0.11 7.39
N ALA A 80 -4.48 0.51 8.34
CA ALA A 80 -5.07 0.93 9.61
C ALA A 80 -6.27 1.88 9.43
N GLU A 81 -6.30 2.66 8.34
CA GLU A 81 -7.39 3.58 8.01
C GLU A 81 -8.58 2.92 7.30
N GLY A 82 -8.47 1.62 6.94
CA GLY A 82 -9.55 0.81 6.35
C GLY A 82 -9.33 0.29 4.92
N PRO A 83 -8.76 1.04 3.96
CA PRO A 83 -8.58 0.56 2.59
C PRO A 83 -7.68 -0.67 2.50
N THR A 84 -7.96 -1.56 1.55
CA THR A 84 -7.08 -2.69 1.22
C THR A 84 -6.18 -2.38 0.04
N VAL A 85 -4.91 -2.76 0.13
CA VAL A 85 -3.87 -2.53 -0.88
C VAL A 85 -3.26 -3.85 -1.31
N PHE A 86 -3.11 -4.04 -2.62
CA PHE A 86 -2.29 -5.11 -3.18
C PHE A 86 -0.86 -4.61 -3.36
N ALA A 87 0.12 -5.28 -2.77
CA ALA A 87 1.52 -4.85 -2.78
C ALA A 87 2.50 -6.01 -2.57
N LEU A 88 3.79 -5.75 -2.86
CA LEU A 88 4.88 -6.67 -2.53
C LEU A 88 5.10 -6.74 -1.01
N LEU A 89 5.61 -7.87 -0.55
CA LEU A 89 6.18 -8.06 0.77
C LEU A 89 7.71 -7.99 0.70
N ALA A 90 8.32 -7.17 1.55
CA ALA A 90 9.76 -7.08 1.73
C ALA A 90 10.20 -7.92 2.92
N GLY A 91 10.25 -9.25 2.71
CA GLY A 91 10.54 -10.25 3.74
C GLY A 91 9.29 -11.05 4.15
N PRO A 92 9.46 -12.02 5.08
CA PRO A 92 8.39 -12.93 5.46
C PRO A 92 7.25 -12.21 6.21
N ALA A 93 6.02 -12.47 5.80
CA ALA A 93 4.81 -12.09 6.53
C ALA A 93 3.66 -13.03 6.15
N GLU A 94 2.88 -13.46 7.16
CA GLU A 94 1.71 -14.31 7.00
C GLU A 94 0.41 -13.54 7.25
N ALA A 95 -0.74 -14.14 6.93
CA ALA A 95 -2.04 -13.60 7.32
C ALA A 95 -2.09 -13.29 8.82
N GLY A 96 -2.58 -12.08 9.15
CA GLY A 96 -2.58 -11.56 10.51
C GLY A 96 -1.29 -10.85 10.93
N THR A 97 -0.21 -10.89 10.15
CA THR A 97 1.02 -10.16 10.47
C THR A 97 0.80 -8.65 10.36
N GLU A 98 1.25 -7.89 11.36
CA GLU A 98 1.31 -6.44 11.29
C GLU A 98 2.49 -5.99 10.44
N VAL A 99 2.25 -5.00 9.60
CA VAL A 99 3.23 -4.53 8.60
C VAL A 99 3.26 -3.01 8.50
N LEU A 100 4.39 -2.50 8.02
CA LEU A 100 4.61 -1.10 7.70
C LEU A 100 5.09 -0.98 6.25
N ALA A 101 4.56 -0.01 5.53
CA ALA A 101 5.02 0.37 4.20
C ALA A 101 6.43 0.98 4.31
N VAL A 102 7.37 0.45 3.54
CA VAL A 102 8.77 0.88 3.49
C VAL A 102 9.17 1.19 2.05
N PRO A 103 10.14 2.10 1.81
CA PRO A 103 10.65 2.33 0.46
C PRO A 103 11.21 1.01 -0.10
N HIS A 104 10.76 0.61 -1.28
CA HIS A 104 11.21 -0.61 -1.93
C HIS A 104 10.98 -0.51 -3.44
N PRO A 105 11.95 -0.88 -4.28
CA PRO A 105 11.69 -0.94 -5.71
C PRO A 105 10.57 -1.94 -6.00
N VAL A 106 9.51 -1.52 -6.67
CA VAL A 106 8.47 -2.48 -7.13
C VAL A 106 8.94 -3.24 -8.36
N ARG A 107 9.80 -2.62 -9.16
CA ARG A 107 10.56 -3.23 -10.26
C ARG A 107 11.98 -2.67 -10.25
N ALA A 108 12.92 -3.37 -10.86
CA ALA A 108 14.30 -2.91 -10.99
C ALA A 108 14.36 -1.45 -11.48
N GLY A 109 14.96 -0.57 -10.68
CA GLY A 109 15.16 0.85 -11.02
C GLY A 109 13.96 1.78 -10.89
N ALA A 110 12.79 1.33 -10.39
CA ALA A 110 11.61 2.19 -10.22
C ALA A 110 11.29 2.46 -8.74
N PRO A 111 11.08 3.73 -8.32
CA PRO A 111 10.70 4.04 -6.94
C PRO A 111 9.32 3.46 -6.63
N GLY A 112 9.19 2.88 -5.44
CA GLY A 112 7.97 2.28 -4.96
C GLY A 112 8.01 2.01 -3.48
N PHE A 113 7.07 1.20 -3.01
CA PHE A 113 7.02 0.71 -1.65
C PHE A 113 6.62 -0.77 -1.62
N ALA A 114 7.00 -1.43 -0.53
CA ALA A 114 6.56 -2.77 -0.17
C ALA A 114 6.16 -2.76 1.32
N PHE A 115 5.51 -3.81 1.79
CA PHE A 115 5.21 -3.98 3.21
C PHE A 115 6.23 -4.89 3.88
N ARG A 116 6.71 -4.49 5.05
CA ARG A 116 7.60 -5.30 5.89
C ARG A 116 6.95 -5.54 7.25
N SER A 117 7.16 -6.73 7.81
CA SER A 117 6.71 -7.05 9.17
C SER A 117 7.27 -6.07 10.20
N VAL A 118 6.43 -5.65 11.15
CA VAL A 118 6.84 -4.91 12.35
C VAL A 118 7.09 -5.91 13.48
N ALA A 119 8.20 -6.65 13.39
CA ALA A 119 8.67 -7.52 14.47
C ALA A 119 9.61 -6.76 15.41
#